data_AF-A0A2N5JAB0-F1
#
_entry.id   AF-A0A2N5JAB0-F1
#
_cell.length_a   1.000
_cell.length_b   1.000
_cell.length_c   1.000
_cell.angle_alpha   90.00
_cell.angle_beta   90.00
_cell.angle_gamma   90.00
#
_symmetry.space_group_name_H-M   'P 1'
#
loop_
_entity.id
_entity.type
_entity.pdbx_description
1 polymer ?
#
loop_
_entity_poly.entity_id
_entity_poly.type
_entity_poly.pdbx_seq_one_letter_code
_entity_poly.pdbx_strand_id
1 'polypeptide(L)'
;MGKSTIDRGNRMRRMSAMTRDIVDGLGRFREFWRDLTGENAYDRYVERHRRRHPDHEPMSEREFWRARDDFHETHQATGCC
;
A
#
# COMPACT_ATOMS: atom_id res chain seq x y z
N MET A 1 12.51 20.41 48.95
CA MET A 1 11.79 20.96 47.77
C MET A 1 12.60 20.67 46.51
N GLY A 2 12.18 19.76 45.62
CA GLY A 2 13.02 19.37 44.46
C GLY A 2 12.30 18.61 43.34
N LYS A 3 11.01 18.86 43.11
CA LYS A 3 10.19 18.09 42.15
C LYS A 3 9.93 18.80 40.81
N SER A 4 10.37 20.05 40.62
CA SER A 4 9.90 20.92 39.53
C SER A 4 10.72 20.87 38.24
N THR A 5 11.95 20.34 38.27
CA THR A 5 12.85 20.37 37.09
C THR A 5 12.71 19.15 36.17
N ILE A 6 12.26 18.00 36.69
CA ILE A 6 12.13 16.74 35.93
C ILE A 6 10.92 16.75 34.98
N ASP A 7 9.88 17.54 35.29
CA ASP A 7 8.60 17.52 34.56
C ASP A 7 8.67 18.21 33.17
N ARG A 8 9.54 19.21 33.00
CA ARG A 8 9.63 19.97 31.73
C ARG A 8 10.27 19.17 30.59
N GLY A 9 11.25 18.32 30.90
CA GLY A 9 11.94 17.49 29.90
C GLY A 9 11.08 16.35 29.35
N ASN A 10 10.11 15.87 30.14
CA ASN A 10 9.26 14.74 29.75
C ASN A 10 8.14 15.15 28.78
N ARG A 11 7.63 16.38 28.89
CA ARG A 11 6.60 16.92 27.99
C ARG A 11 7.10 17.08 26.55
N MET A 12 8.34 17.50 26.36
CA MET A 12 8.93 17.75 25.04
C MET A 12 9.28 16.45 24.30
N ARG A 13 9.68 15.39 25.02
CA ARG A 13 9.93 14.06 24.44
C ARG A 13 8.65 13.36 23.95
N ARG A 14 7.51 13.59 24.63
CA ARG A 14 6.21 13.04 24.22
C ARG A 14 5.68 13.66 22.92
N MET A 15 5.96 14.94 22.66
CA MET A 15 5.53 15.61 21.43
C MET A 15 6.26 15.10 20.18
N SER A 16 7.56 14.77 20.31
CA SER A 16 8.36 14.19 19.21
C SER A 16 8.14 12.69 19.01
N ALA A 17 7.65 11.97 20.02
CA ALA A 17 7.21 10.58 19.86
C ALA A 17 5.89 10.52 19.09
N MET A 18 4.93 11.37 19.46
CA MET A 18 3.61 11.44 18.82
C MET A 18 3.68 11.76 17.32
N THR A 19 4.63 12.59 16.90
CA THR A 19 4.84 12.89 15.48
C THR A 19 5.40 11.70 14.70
N ARG A 20 6.27 10.89 15.32
CA ARG A 20 6.74 9.63 14.71
C ARG A 20 5.64 8.58 14.61
N ASP A 21 4.83 8.44 15.67
CA ASP A 21 3.71 7.48 15.67
C ASP A 21 2.67 7.81 14.58
N ILE A 22 2.43 9.09 14.31
CA ILE A 22 1.53 9.55 13.23
C ILE A 22 2.12 9.24 11.86
N VAL A 23 3.42 9.46 11.65
CA VAL A 23 4.10 9.17 10.37
C VAL A 23 4.11 7.66 10.11
N ASP A 24 4.39 6.86 11.13
CA ASP A 24 4.37 5.39 11.04
C ASP A 24 2.95 4.86 10.77
N GLY A 25 1.93 5.45 11.41
CA GLY A 25 0.53 5.15 11.17
C GLY A 25 0.08 5.49 9.74
N LEU A 26 0.51 6.64 9.20
CA LEU A 26 0.21 7.05 7.83
C LEU A 26 0.88 6.15 6.80
N GLY A 27 2.12 5.71 7.04
CA GLY A 27 2.80 4.75 6.17
C GLY A 27 2.03 3.42 6.08
N ARG A 28 1.63 2.89 7.23
CA ARG A 28 0.88 1.62 7.31
C ARG A 28 -0.52 1.72 6.72
N PHE A 29 -1.20 2.85 6.93
CA PHE A 29 -2.50 3.13 6.30
C PHE A 29 -2.37 3.26 4.78
N ARG A 30 -1.29 3.87 4.28
CA ARG A 30 -1.01 3.97 2.83
C ARG A 30 -0.74 2.62 2.19
N GLU A 31 0.03 1.75 2.84
CA GLU A 31 0.24 0.37 2.38
C GLU A 31 -1.08 -0.41 2.35
N PHE A 32 -1.87 -0.30 3.43
CA PHE A 32 -3.20 -0.90 3.49
C PHE A 32 -4.14 -0.35 2.41
N TRP A 33 -4.13 0.96 2.17
CA TRP A 33 -4.90 1.57 1.08
C TRP A 33 -4.45 1.04 -0.27
N ARG A 34 -3.14 0.93 -0.52
CA ARG A 34 -2.58 0.36 -1.75
C ARG A 34 -3.01 -1.07 -2.02
N ASP A 35 -3.08 -1.88 -0.97
CA ASP A 35 -3.59 -3.24 -1.03
C ASP A 35 -5.10 -3.27 -1.29
N LEU A 36 -5.86 -2.33 -0.72
CA LEU A 36 -7.31 -2.22 -0.89
C LEU A 36 -7.75 -1.63 -2.24
N THR A 37 -7.17 -0.53 -2.70
CA THR A 37 -7.47 0.04 -4.03
C THR A 37 -6.93 -0.82 -5.16
N GLY A 38 -6.10 -1.82 -4.83
CA GLY A 38 -5.46 -2.66 -5.81
C GLY A 38 -4.40 -1.89 -6.60
N GLU A 39 -3.80 -0.82 -6.06
CA GLU A 39 -2.53 -0.28 -6.59
C GLU A 39 -1.44 -1.37 -6.58
N ASN A 40 -1.52 -2.33 -5.64
CA ASN A 40 -0.68 -3.54 -5.59
C ASN A 40 -1.12 -4.65 -6.59
N ALA A 41 -2.11 -4.41 -7.46
CA ALA A 41 -2.55 -5.45 -8.40
C ALA A 41 -1.41 -5.89 -9.35
N TYR A 42 -0.51 -4.98 -9.71
CA TYR A 42 0.66 -5.30 -10.53
C TYR A 42 1.67 -6.19 -9.79
N ASP A 43 2.10 -5.80 -8.59
CA ASP A 43 3.05 -6.58 -7.78
C ASP A 43 2.51 -7.99 -7.49
N ARG A 44 1.22 -8.11 -7.14
CA ARG A 44 0.56 -9.40 -6.95
C ARG A 44 0.46 -10.21 -8.27
N TYR A 45 0.30 -9.54 -9.41
CA TYR A 45 0.39 -10.17 -10.74
C TYR A 45 1.80 -10.71 -10.99
N VAL A 46 2.85 -9.91 -10.75
CA VAL A 46 4.24 -10.30 -10.96
C VAL A 46 4.63 -11.46 -10.06
N GLU A 47 4.25 -11.43 -8.78
CA GLU A 47 4.53 -12.53 -7.86
C GLU A 47 3.88 -13.83 -8.33
N ARG A 48 2.60 -13.78 -8.73
CA ARG A 48 1.90 -14.93 -9.30
C ARG A 48 2.53 -15.38 -10.63
N HIS A 49 2.97 -14.44 -11.47
CA HIS A 49 3.61 -14.72 -12.74
C HIS A 49 4.94 -15.44 -12.52
N ARG A 50 5.81 -14.92 -11.65
CA ARG A 50 7.09 -15.54 -11.28
C ARG A 50 6.93 -16.93 -10.69
N ARG A 51 5.87 -17.15 -9.89
CA ARG A 51 5.55 -18.48 -9.33
C ARG A 51 5.07 -19.48 -10.38
N ARG A 52 4.34 -19.03 -11.41
CA ARG A 52 3.71 -19.90 -12.41
C ARG A 52 4.53 -20.07 -13.69
N HIS A 53 5.28 -19.05 -14.05
CA HIS A 53 6.08 -18.92 -15.26
C HIS A 53 7.44 -18.31 -14.88
N PRO A 54 8.34 -19.10 -14.27
CA PRO A 54 9.67 -18.62 -13.92
C PRO A 54 10.52 -18.28 -15.16
N ASP A 55 10.22 -18.88 -16.31
CA ASP A 55 10.96 -18.71 -17.57
C ASP A 55 10.47 -17.55 -18.45
N HIS A 56 9.43 -16.82 -18.03
CA HIS A 56 8.86 -15.72 -18.80
C HIS A 56 8.90 -14.40 -18.01
N GLU A 57 9.29 -13.32 -18.69
CA GLU A 57 9.30 -12.00 -18.08
C GLU A 57 7.86 -11.48 -17.94
N PRO A 58 7.44 -10.97 -16.76
CA PRO A 58 6.11 -10.41 -16.61
C PRO A 58 5.91 -9.19 -17.50
N MET A 59 4.66 -8.92 -17.89
CA MET A 59 4.32 -7.68 -18.62
C MET A 59 4.74 -6.43 -17.82
N SER A 60 4.97 -5.33 -18.54
CA SER A 60 5.21 -4.04 -17.88
C SER A 60 3.93 -3.55 -17.17
N GLU A 61 4.10 -2.70 -16.15
CA GLU A 61 3.00 -2.15 -15.36
C GLU A 61 1.93 -1.47 -16.23
N ARG A 62 2.37 -0.66 -17.20
CA ARG A 62 1.46 0.06 -18.10
C ARG A 62 0.64 -0.89 -18.98
N GLU A 63 1.26 -1.95 -19.49
CA GLU A 63 0.58 -2.97 -20.29
C GLU A 63 -0.41 -3.77 -19.45
N PHE A 64 -0.06 -4.09 -18.20
CA PHE A 64 -0.97 -4.74 -17.26
C PHE A 64 -2.22 -3.89 -17.00
N TRP A 65 -2.05 -2.60 -16.75
CA TRP A 65 -3.20 -1.70 -16.55
C TRP A 65 -4.05 -1.57 -17.80
N ARG A 66 -3.44 -1.46 -18.98
CA ARG A 66 -4.18 -1.42 -20.25
C ARG A 66 -4.95 -2.71 -20.52
N ALA A 67 -4.34 -3.87 -20.30
CA ALA A 67 -4.99 -5.15 -20.46
C ALA A 67 -6.13 -5.36 -19.44
N ARG A 68 -5.99 -4.83 -18.22
CA ARG A 68 -7.06 -4.86 -17.23
C ARG A 68 -8.23 -3.96 -17.61
N ASP A 69 -7.95 -2.77 -18.13
CA ASP A 69 -8.97 -1.84 -18.61
C ASP A 69 -9.73 -2.43 -19.80
N ASP A 70 -9.01 -2.98 -20.79
CA ASP A 70 -9.58 -3.69 -21.94
C ASP A 70 -10.41 -4.91 -21.50
N PHE A 71 -9.91 -5.70 -20.54
CA PHE A 71 -10.66 -6.80 -19.95
C PHE A 71 -11.92 -6.30 -19.24
N HIS A 72 -11.84 -5.19 -18.52
CA HIS A 72 -13.01 -4.58 -17.91
C HIS A 72 -13.98 -4.21 -19.03
N GLU A 73 -13.63 -3.36 -19.99
CA GLU A 73 -14.46 -2.98 -21.16
C GLU A 73 -15.12 -4.15 -21.90
N THR A 74 -14.38 -5.22 -22.17
CA THR A 74 -14.89 -6.38 -22.90
C THR A 74 -15.66 -7.39 -22.04
N HIS A 75 -15.37 -7.46 -20.74
CA HIS A 75 -15.96 -8.40 -19.79
C HIS A 75 -16.80 -7.69 -18.70
N GLN A 76 -17.28 -6.46 -18.95
CA GLN A 76 -18.33 -5.81 -18.15
C GLN A 76 -19.59 -6.62 -18.39
N ALA A 77 -19.82 -7.61 -17.52
CA ALA A 77 -20.98 -8.50 -17.48
C ALA A 77 -21.81 -8.49 -18.77
N THR A 78 -21.55 -9.44 -19.67
CA THR A 78 -22.59 -9.97 -20.55
C THR A 78 -23.71 -10.51 -19.65
N GLY A 79 -24.53 -9.60 -19.13
CA GLY A 79 -25.82 -9.90 -18.56
C GLY A 79 -26.71 -10.28 -19.72
N CYS A 80 -26.78 -11.58 -20.02
CA CYS A 80 -27.99 -12.24 -20.46
C CYS A 80 -27.75 -13.75 -20.41
N CYS A 81 -28.21 -14.36 -19.32
CA CYS A 81 -29.05 -15.57 -19.29
C CYS A 81 -29.52 -15.80 -17.86
#